data_AF-A0A284VP84-F1
#
_entry.id   AF-A0A284VP84-F1
#
_cell.length_a   1.000
_cell.length_b   1.000
_cell.length_c   1.000
_cell.angle_alpha   90.00
_cell.angle_beta   90.00
_cell.angle_gamma   90.00
#
_symmetry.space_group_name_H-M   'P 1'
#
loop_
_entity.id
_entity.type
_entity.pdbx_description
1 polymer ?
#
loop_
_entity_poly.entity_id
_entity_poly.type
_entity_poly.pdbx_seq_one_letter_code
_entity_poly.pdbx_strand_id
1 'polypeptide(L)'
;MSGKSTTGISNEEFWRELGIDIEKHDELMKVLPVVYQSVYLSQTNRPRNIAYFDNFIADIHGARPREVFERKKNGDKVIGAFCAYFPEEIVHAAGAVPLILCGGADFPVADAEKILPRNTCPLIKSSFGFRTSRTCPYFLSADLLVGETTCGGKKKMYELLNEYTQRSKALQK
;
A
#
# COMPACT_ATOMS: atom_id res chain seq x y z
N MET A 1 -11.70 9.44 17.74
CA MET A 1 -12.95 8.64 17.78
C MET A 1 -12.72 7.44 16.89
N SER A 2 -12.49 6.26 17.49
CA SER A 2 -12.25 5.01 16.76
C SER A 2 -13.49 4.66 15.94
N GLY A 3 -13.34 4.57 14.61
CA GLY A 3 -14.37 4.05 13.74
C GLY A 3 -14.72 2.64 14.19
N LYS A 4 -15.95 2.43 14.64
CA LYS A 4 -16.42 1.11 15.05
C LYS A 4 -16.41 0.19 13.83
N SER A 5 -15.62 -0.88 13.96
CA SER A 5 -15.51 -2.00 13.04
C SER A 5 -16.88 -2.59 12.70
N THR A 6 -17.15 -2.80 11.41
CA THR A 6 -18.33 -3.55 10.94
C THR A 6 -18.15 -5.06 11.04
N THR A 7 -16.94 -5.58 11.34
CA THR A 7 -16.64 -7.02 11.37
C THR A 7 -15.89 -7.51 12.63
N GLY A 8 -15.68 -6.67 13.64
CA GLY A 8 -15.10 -7.05 14.95
C GLY A 8 -13.61 -7.46 14.96
N ILE A 9 -13.01 -7.78 13.81
CA ILE A 9 -11.61 -8.22 13.71
C ILE A 9 -10.60 -7.08 13.96
N SER A 10 -9.48 -7.41 14.60
CA SER A 10 -8.40 -6.45 14.93
C SER A 10 -7.56 -6.08 13.70
N ASN A 11 -6.71 -5.04 13.79
CA ASN A 11 -5.83 -4.64 12.67
C ASN A 11 -4.82 -5.75 12.36
N GLU A 12 -4.22 -6.30 13.41
CA GLU A 12 -3.22 -7.35 13.29
C GLU A 12 -3.79 -8.64 12.69
N GLU A 13 -5.02 -9.03 13.05
CA GLU A 13 -5.67 -10.22 12.51
C GLU A 13 -5.79 -10.18 10.99
N PHE A 14 -6.32 -9.09 10.42
CA PHE A 14 -6.46 -9.02 8.96
C PHE A 14 -5.11 -8.80 8.26
N TRP A 15 -4.15 -8.12 8.90
CA TRP A 15 -2.78 -8.05 8.37
C TRP A 15 -2.16 -9.44 8.25
N ARG A 16 -2.36 -10.31 9.25
CA ARG A 16 -1.91 -11.71 9.20
C ARG A 16 -2.60 -12.48 8.09
N GLU A 17 -3.92 -12.33 7.92
CA GLU A 17 -4.66 -12.95 6.81
C GLU A 17 -4.20 -12.47 5.42
N LEU A 18 -3.86 -11.20 5.27
CA LEU A 18 -3.25 -10.65 4.04
C LEU A 18 -1.81 -11.16 3.81
N GLY A 19 -1.20 -11.76 4.83
CA GLY A 19 0.19 -12.19 4.82
C GLY A 19 1.17 -11.03 4.92
N ILE A 20 0.87 -10.02 5.73
CA ILE A 20 1.83 -8.97 6.06
C ILE A 20 2.95 -9.55 6.94
N ASP A 21 4.18 -9.10 6.71
CA ASP A 21 5.28 -9.26 7.66
C ASP A 21 5.06 -8.28 8.81
N ILE A 22 4.46 -8.78 9.90
CA ILE A 22 4.01 -7.95 11.03
C ILE A 22 5.18 -7.23 11.71
N GLU A 23 6.29 -7.93 11.95
CA GLU A 23 7.44 -7.36 12.64
C GLU A 23 8.00 -6.16 11.86
N LYS A 24 8.17 -6.35 10.55
CA LYS A 24 8.68 -5.30 9.67
C LYS A 24 7.68 -4.19 9.43
N HIS A 25 6.38 -4.51 9.39
CA HIS A 25 5.33 -3.51 9.31
C HIS A 25 5.31 -2.62 10.57
N ASP A 26 5.49 -3.20 11.76
CA ASP A 26 5.53 -2.45 13.01
C ASP A 26 6.73 -1.49 13.06
N GLU A 27 7.88 -1.87 12.50
CA GLU A 27 9.02 -0.96 12.35
C GLU A 27 8.67 0.28 11.52
N LEU A 28 7.99 0.10 10.38
CA LEU A 28 7.48 1.20 9.56
C LEU A 28 6.52 2.09 10.36
N MET A 29 5.59 1.48 11.10
CA MET A 29 4.55 2.21 11.84
C MET A 29 5.07 2.98 13.05
N LYS A 30 6.24 2.63 13.60
CA LYS A 30 6.88 3.40 14.70
C LYS A 30 7.37 4.78 14.26
N VAL A 31 7.76 4.94 13.00
CA VAL A 31 8.37 6.18 12.49
C VAL A 31 7.31 7.21 12.09
N LEU A 32 6.18 6.74 11.54
CA LEU A 32 5.16 7.62 10.96
C LEU A 32 4.58 8.65 11.95
N PRO A 33 4.20 8.31 13.20
CA PRO A 33 3.65 9.28 14.14
C PRO A 33 4.64 10.42 14.46
N VAL A 34 5.93 10.10 14.59
CA VAL A 34 6.98 11.08 14.91
C VAL A 34 7.15 12.07 13.76
N VAL A 35 7.22 11.57 12.52
CA VAL A 35 7.35 12.41 11.32
C VAL A 35 6.09 13.25 11.10
N TYR A 36 4.91 12.66 11.26
CA TYR A 36 3.66 13.39 11.07
C TYR A 36 3.46 14.48 12.13
N GLN A 37 3.84 14.19 13.38
CA GLN A 37 3.84 15.16 14.47
C GLN A 37 4.77 16.34 14.16
N SER A 38 6.01 16.07 13.74
CA SER A 38 7.01 17.11 13.51
C SER A 38 6.72 17.96 12.28
N VAL A 39 6.18 17.36 11.20
CA VAL A 39 5.91 18.06 9.94
C VAL A 39 4.55 18.73 9.93
N TYR A 40 3.49 18.06 10.39
CA TYR A 40 2.11 18.52 10.22
C TYR A 40 1.47 18.99 11.52
N LEU A 41 1.46 18.16 12.57
CA LEU A 41 0.70 18.49 13.79
C LEU A 41 1.34 19.62 14.61
N SER A 42 2.61 19.93 14.37
CA SER A 42 3.34 21.07 14.95
C SER A 42 2.96 22.42 14.32
N GLN A 43 2.36 22.43 13.13
CA GLN A 43 2.06 23.67 12.41
C GLN A 43 0.89 24.42 13.06
N THR A 44 0.96 25.75 13.06
CA THR A 44 -0.10 26.62 13.54
C THR A 44 -1.06 27.01 12.40
N ASN A 45 -2.26 27.49 12.74
CA ASN A 45 -3.28 27.97 11.78
C ASN A 45 -3.76 26.94 10.74
N ARG A 46 -3.73 25.65 11.07
CA ARG A 46 -4.26 24.59 10.21
C ARG A 46 -5.80 24.65 10.16
N PRO A 47 -6.42 24.57 8.97
CA PRO A 47 -7.88 24.53 8.84
C PRO A 47 -8.50 23.37 9.62
N ARG A 48 -9.60 23.60 10.35
CA ARG A 48 -10.26 22.55 11.19
C ARG A 48 -10.70 21.33 10.37
N ASN A 49 -11.06 21.52 9.11
CA ASN A 49 -11.49 20.44 8.21
C ASN A 49 -10.35 19.47 7.84
N ILE A 50 -9.08 19.81 8.10
CA ILE A 50 -7.97 18.88 7.85
C ILE A 50 -7.95 17.70 8.83
N ALA A 51 -8.69 17.79 9.94
CA ALA A 51 -8.77 16.74 10.96
C ALA A 51 -9.23 15.38 10.40
N TYR A 52 -10.00 15.36 9.31
CA TYR A 52 -10.32 14.12 8.60
C TYR A 52 -9.06 13.41 8.11
N PHE A 53 -8.15 14.14 7.46
CA PHE A 53 -6.90 13.59 6.93
C PHE A 53 -5.93 13.23 8.06
N ASP A 54 -5.91 13.98 9.16
CA ASP A 54 -5.11 13.62 10.35
C ASP A 54 -5.52 12.26 10.90
N ASN A 55 -6.83 12.03 11.03
CA ASN A 55 -7.36 10.74 11.48
C ASN A 55 -7.08 9.62 10.46
N PHE A 56 -7.18 9.92 9.17
CA PHE A 56 -6.84 8.96 8.12
C PHE A 56 -5.35 8.56 8.19
N ILE A 57 -4.43 9.51 8.35
CA ILE A 57 -3.00 9.21 8.45
C ILE A 57 -2.66 8.46 9.74
N ALA A 58 -3.31 8.81 10.85
CA ALA A 58 -3.13 8.12 12.13
C ALA A 58 -3.51 6.63 12.06
N ASP A 59 -4.41 6.26 11.15
CA ASP A 59 -4.87 4.89 10.92
C ASP A 59 -4.66 4.44 9.46
N ILE A 60 -3.58 4.90 8.81
CA ILE A 60 -3.35 4.75 7.36
C ILE A 60 -3.40 3.29 6.88
N HIS A 61 -3.04 2.36 7.78
CA HIS A 61 -3.01 0.92 7.53
C HIS A 61 -4.13 0.14 8.24
N GLY A 62 -5.10 0.80 8.89
CA GLY A 62 -6.22 0.17 9.58
C GLY A 62 -7.52 0.20 8.81
N ALA A 63 -8.37 1.20 9.05
CA ALA A 63 -9.75 1.24 8.58
C ALA A 63 -9.91 1.08 7.07
N ARG A 64 -9.11 1.81 6.26
CA ARG A 64 -9.25 1.76 4.81
C ARG A 64 -8.79 0.44 4.20
N PRO A 65 -7.59 -0.11 4.48
CA PRO A 65 -7.23 -1.44 3.99
C PRO A 65 -8.18 -2.53 4.48
N ARG A 66 -8.73 -2.40 5.70
CA ARG A 66 -9.76 -3.33 6.18
C ARG A 66 -11.02 -3.27 5.32
N GLU A 67 -11.53 -2.08 5.00
CA GLU A 67 -12.67 -1.94 4.09
C GLU A 67 -12.39 -2.63 2.74
N VAL A 68 -11.20 -2.43 2.18
CA VAL A 68 -10.78 -3.09 0.92
C VAL A 68 -10.74 -4.61 1.08
N PHE A 69 -10.21 -5.10 2.20
CA PHE A 69 -10.16 -6.51 2.53
C PHE A 69 -11.55 -7.16 2.66
N GLU A 70 -12.49 -6.48 3.32
CA GLU A 70 -13.87 -6.97 3.45
C GLU A 70 -14.60 -6.96 2.10
N ARG A 71 -14.42 -5.91 1.29
CA ARG A 71 -14.95 -5.87 -0.09
C ARG A 71 -14.44 -7.07 -0.90
N LYS A 72 -13.16 -7.39 -0.77
CA LYS A 72 -12.55 -8.57 -1.39
C LYS A 72 -13.18 -9.89 -0.91
N LYS A 73 -13.41 -10.03 0.41
CA LYS A 73 -14.12 -11.20 0.98
C LYS A 73 -15.56 -11.32 0.43
N ASN A 74 -16.21 -10.20 0.15
CA ASN A 74 -17.55 -10.15 -0.44
C ASN A 74 -17.57 -10.34 -1.97
N GLY A 75 -16.43 -10.61 -2.60
CA GLY A 75 -16.33 -10.96 -4.02
C GLY A 75 -15.85 -9.84 -4.94
N ASP A 76 -15.73 -8.60 -4.44
CA ASP A 76 -15.21 -7.49 -5.24
C ASP A 76 -13.74 -7.73 -5.61
N LYS A 77 -13.33 -7.23 -6.78
CA LYS A 77 -11.91 -7.26 -7.19
C LYS A 77 -11.19 -6.00 -6.74
N VAL A 78 -9.91 -6.14 -6.38
CA VAL A 78 -9.03 -5.03 -6.05
C VAL A 78 -7.95 -4.90 -7.11
N ILE A 79 -7.89 -3.75 -7.78
CA ILE A 79 -6.99 -3.51 -8.91
C ILE A 79 -5.99 -2.42 -8.54
N GLY A 80 -4.71 -2.78 -8.49
CA GLY A 80 -3.63 -1.86 -8.19
C GLY A 80 -2.98 -1.28 -9.45
N ALA A 81 -2.57 -0.01 -9.38
CA ALA A 81 -1.83 0.67 -10.44
C ALA A 81 -0.82 1.67 -9.87
N PHE A 82 -0.01 2.27 -10.74
CA PHE A 82 1.11 3.14 -10.35
C PHE A 82 1.16 4.45 -11.14
N CYS A 83 0.14 4.77 -11.93
CA CYS A 83 0.14 5.93 -12.80
C CYS A 83 -1.25 6.53 -12.94
N ALA A 84 -1.31 7.85 -13.10
CA ALA A 84 -2.54 8.59 -13.34
C ALA A 84 -3.21 8.27 -14.70
N TYR A 85 -2.49 7.65 -15.65
CA TYR A 85 -3.10 7.15 -16.90
C TYR A 85 -3.89 5.85 -16.71
N PHE A 86 -3.89 5.28 -15.50
CA PHE A 86 -4.73 4.14 -15.16
C PHE A 86 -6.20 4.58 -15.15
N PRO A 87 -7.08 3.95 -15.95
CA PRO A 87 -8.48 4.35 -16.05
C PRO A 87 -9.27 3.84 -14.84
N GLU A 88 -9.19 4.56 -13.71
CA GLU A 88 -9.92 4.25 -12.48
C GLU A 88 -11.43 4.18 -12.70
N GLU A 89 -11.96 4.94 -13.67
CA GLU A 89 -13.36 4.95 -14.06
C GLU A 89 -13.86 3.58 -14.52
N ILE A 90 -13.03 2.82 -15.24
CA ILE A 90 -13.37 1.46 -15.70
C ILE A 90 -13.44 0.51 -14.50
N VAL A 91 -12.52 0.67 -13.54
CA VAL A 91 -12.49 -0.16 -12.33
C VAL A 91 -13.71 0.12 -11.46
N HIS A 92 -14.06 1.39 -11.28
CA HIS A 92 -15.27 1.79 -10.58
C HIS A 92 -16.54 1.30 -11.27
N ALA A 93 -16.64 1.43 -12.59
CA ALA A 93 -17.80 0.94 -13.36
C ALA A 93 -17.99 -0.58 -13.23
N ALA A 94 -16.90 -1.33 -13.06
CA ALA A 94 -16.93 -2.76 -12.81
C ALA A 94 -17.26 -3.16 -11.35
N GLY A 95 -17.51 -2.18 -10.46
CA GLY A 95 -17.74 -2.42 -9.04
C GLY A 95 -16.48 -2.82 -8.26
N ALA A 96 -15.30 -2.69 -8.86
CA ALA A 96 -14.03 -3.04 -8.24
C ALA A 96 -13.44 -1.86 -7.44
N VAL A 97 -12.37 -2.14 -6.67
CA VAL A 97 -11.62 -1.15 -5.88
C VAL A 97 -10.33 -0.78 -6.62
N PRO A 98 -10.15 0.46 -7.09
CA PRO A 98 -8.85 0.92 -7.57
C PRO A 98 -7.93 1.28 -6.39
N LEU A 99 -6.63 0.97 -6.52
CA LEU A 99 -5.58 1.37 -5.60
C LEU A 99 -4.40 1.97 -6.36
N ILE A 100 -3.93 3.14 -5.93
CA ILE A 100 -2.70 3.75 -6.43
C ILE A 100 -1.55 3.43 -5.47
N LEU A 101 -0.57 2.68 -5.96
CA LEU A 101 0.45 1.99 -5.15
C LEU A 101 1.87 2.55 -5.34
N CYS A 102 1.99 3.80 -5.78
CA CYS A 102 3.30 4.46 -5.81
C CYS A 102 3.85 4.65 -4.40
N GLY A 103 5.01 4.05 -4.14
CA GLY A 103 5.73 4.23 -2.89
C GLY A 103 6.35 5.63 -2.78
N GLY A 104 6.29 6.17 -1.56
CA GLY A 104 6.88 7.46 -1.19
C GLY A 104 7.75 7.40 0.06
N ALA A 105 8.11 6.19 0.51
CA ALA A 105 8.91 5.99 1.72
C ALA A 105 10.28 5.41 1.39
N ASP A 106 11.29 5.82 2.15
CA ASP A 106 12.66 5.28 2.03
C ASP A 106 12.80 3.91 2.71
N PHE A 107 11.93 3.62 3.70
CA PHE A 107 11.93 2.38 4.49
C PHE A 107 12.16 1.09 3.67
N PRO A 108 11.42 0.79 2.58
CA PRO A 108 11.60 -0.45 1.84
C PRO A 108 12.69 -0.40 0.75
N VAL A 109 13.42 0.72 0.60
CA VAL A 109 14.41 0.89 -0.48
C VAL A 109 15.55 -0.10 -0.34
N ALA A 110 16.04 -0.35 0.87
CA ALA A 110 17.11 -1.32 1.11
C ALA A 110 16.73 -2.75 0.70
N ASP A 111 15.46 -3.13 0.83
CA ASP A 111 14.98 -4.43 0.35
C ASP A 111 14.87 -4.48 -1.17
N ALA A 112 14.43 -3.38 -1.78
CA ALA A 112 14.36 -3.29 -3.22
C ALA A 112 15.75 -3.37 -3.86
N GLU A 113 16.77 -2.75 -3.25
CA GLU A 113 18.15 -2.75 -3.74
C GLU A 113 18.86 -4.12 -3.69
N LYS A 114 18.28 -5.11 -3.01
CA LYS A 114 18.73 -6.51 -3.09
C LYS A 114 18.48 -7.11 -4.48
N ILE A 115 17.61 -6.49 -5.28
CA ILE A 115 17.12 -7.00 -6.58
C ILE A 115 17.27 -5.93 -7.67
N LEU A 116 16.88 -4.69 -7.37
CA LEU A 116 16.93 -3.56 -8.29
C LEU A 116 18.28 -2.83 -8.18
N PRO A 117 18.81 -2.28 -9.29
CA PRO A 117 19.99 -1.42 -9.24
C PRO A 117 19.79 -0.19 -8.35
N ARG A 118 20.82 0.19 -7.58
CA ARG A 118 20.78 1.35 -6.66
C ARG A 118 20.46 2.67 -7.35
N ASN A 119 20.88 2.81 -8.61
CA ASN A 119 20.62 3.97 -9.48
C ASN A 119 19.20 3.99 -10.08
N THR A 120 18.30 3.10 -9.65
CA THR A 120 16.89 3.12 -10.01
C THR A 120 16.15 4.25 -9.27
N CYS A 121 15.14 4.86 -9.90
CA CYS A 121 14.28 5.88 -9.30
C CYS A 121 13.77 5.47 -7.89
N PRO A 122 13.85 6.34 -6.87
CA PRO A 122 13.40 6.04 -5.51
C PRO A 122 11.94 5.59 -5.41
N LEU A 123 11.04 6.16 -6.22
CA LEU A 123 9.62 5.75 -6.26
C LEU A 123 9.49 4.27 -6.68
N ILE A 124 10.25 3.84 -7.69
CA ILE A 124 10.25 2.45 -8.17
C ILE A 124 10.79 1.53 -7.08
N LYS A 125 11.91 1.91 -6.46
CA LYS A 125 12.50 1.15 -5.34
C LYS A 125 11.52 1.03 -4.18
N SER A 126 10.88 2.13 -3.80
CA SER A 126 9.90 2.15 -2.70
C SER A 126 8.73 1.22 -2.98
N SER A 127 8.10 1.37 -4.16
CA SER A 127 6.94 0.57 -4.58
C SER A 127 7.28 -0.92 -4.64
N PHE A 128 8.39 -1.28 -5.28
CA PHE A 128 8.82 -2.67 -5.42
C PHE A 128 9.19 -3.28 -4.06
N GLY A 129 9.90 -2.53 -3.22
CA GLY A 129 10.29 -2.96 -1.88
C GLY A 129 9.08 -3.21 -0.97
N PHE A 130 8.04 -2.38 -1.02
CA PHE A 130 6.82 -2.61 -0.25
C PHE A 130 6.14 -3.93 -0.61
N ARG A 131 6.15 -4.30 -1.90
CA ARG A 131 5.60 -5.59 -2.36
C ARG A 131 6.46 -6.76 -1.90
N THR A 132 7.78 -6.70 -2.13
CA THR A 132 8.68 -7.82 -1.87
C THR A 132 8.93 -8.05 -0.38
N SER A 133 8.90 -6.98 0.42
CA SER A 133 8.99 -7.07 1.88
C SER A 133 7.67 -7.39 2.58
N ARG A 134 6.54 -7.44 1.85
CA ARG A 134 5.20 -7.75 2.40
C ARG A 134 4.80 -6.82 3.54
N THR A 135 5.12 -5.53 3.45
CA THR A 135 4.88 -4.54 4.52
C THR A 135 3.70 -3.59 4.25
N CYS A 136 3.10 -3.62 3.05
CA CYS A 136 2.01 -2.73 2.67
C CYS A 136 0.68 -3.50 2.52
N PRO A 137 -0.31 -3.27 3.41
CA PRO A 137 -1.63 -3.90 3.34
C PRO A 137 -2.39 -3.62 2.04
N TYR A 138 -2.29 -2.40 1.50
CA TYR A 138 -2.88 -2.05 0.22
C TYR A 138 -2.33 -2.90 -0.93
N PHE A 139 -1.01 -3.06 -0.98
CA PHE A 139 -0.35 -3.79 -2.04
C PHE A 139 -0.69 -5.28 -2.00
N LEU A 140 -0.74 -5.89 -0.80
CA LEU A 140 -1.12 -7.30 -0.65
C LEU A 140 -2.61 -7.56 -0.88
N SER A 141 -3.45 -6.52 -0.82
CA SER A 141 -4.88 -6.65 -1.12
C SER A 141 -5.18 -6.76 -2.62
N ALA A 142 -4.29 -6.31 -3.50
CA ALA A 142 -4.53 -6.27 -4.95
C ALA A 142 -4.60 -7.67 -5.59
N ASP A 143 -5.67 -7.94 -6.35
CA ASP A 143 -5.84 -9.14 -7.18
C ASP A 143 -5.03 -9.10 -8.48
N LEU A 144 -5.01 -7.91 -9.08
CA LEU A 144 -4.34 -7.59 -10.34
C LEU A 144 -3.55 -6.29 -10.16
N LEU A 145 -2.37 -6.26 -10.75
CA LEU A 145 -1.54 -5.05 -10.87
C LEU A 145 -1.49 -4.66 -12.35
N VAL A 146 -1.83 -3.42 -12.64
CA VAL A 146 -1.77 -2.84 -13.98
C VAL A 146 -0.48 -2.06 -14.10
N GLY A 147 0.45 -2.57 -14.92
CA GLY A 147 1.70 -1.91 -15.25
C GLY A 147 1.59 -1.11 -16.54
N GLU A 148 2.07 0.13 -16.51
CA GLU A 148 2.09 1.05 -17.65
C GLU A 148 3.48 1.20 -18.27
N THR A 149 3.56 1.51 -19.57
CA THR A 149 4.84 1.64 -20.30
C THR A 149 5.36 3.07 -20.35
N THR A 150 5.26 3.81 -19.24
CA THR A 150 5.63 5.24 -19.17
C THR A 150 7.13 5.51 -19.18
N CYS A 151 7.88 4.92 -18.24
CA CYS A 151 9.33 5.05 -18.17
C CYS A 151 10.03 3.69 -18.25
N GLY A 152 11.30 3.68 -18.69
CA GLY A 152 12.08 2.44 -18.83
C GLY A 152 12.23 1.67 -17.52
N GLY A 153 12.45 2.38 -16.41
CA GLY A 153 12.59 1.77 -15.08
C GLY A 153 11.32 1.04 -14.62
N LYS A 154 10.15 1.67 -14.76
CA LYS A 154 8.87 1.07 -14.37
C LYS A 154 8.54 -0.13 -15.25
N LYS A 155 8.70 0.00 -16.57
CA LYS A 155 8.47 -1.09 -17.52
C LYS A 155 9.25 -2.35 -17.13
N LYS A 156 10.56 -2.22 -16.88
CA LYS A 156 11.41 -3.36 -16.47
C LYS A 156 11.09 -3.84 -15.06
N MET A 157 10.75 -2.94 -14.14
CA MET A 157 10.33 -3.32 -12.79
C MET A 157 9.05 -4.17 -12.81
N TYR A 158 8.08 -3.91 -13.69
CA TYR A 158 6.85 -4.70 -13.76
C TYR A 158 7.07 -6.16 -14.18
N GLU A 159 8.04 -6.41 -15.05
CA GLU A 159 8.44 -7.77 -15.41
C GLU A 159 8.90 -8.55 -14.17
N LEU A 160 9.77 -7.94 -13.36
CA LEU A 160 10.22 -8.51 -12.09
C LEU A 160 9.06 -8.61 -11.09
N LEU A 161 8.24 -7.57 -10.95
CA LEU A 161 7.13 -7.53 -10.01
C LEU A 161 6.14 -8.68 -10.26
N ASN A 162 5.92 -9.08 -11.51
CA ASN A 162 5.11 -10.23 -11.86
C ASN A 162 5.69 -11.53 -11.28
N GLU A 163 7.00 -11.77 -11.43
CA GLU A 163 7.68 -12.95 -10.87
C GLU A 163 7.53 -13.01 -9.34
N TYR A 164 7.78 -11.90 -8.64
CA TYR A 164 7.71 -11.85 -7.18
C TYR A 164 6.26 -11.93 -6.67
N THR A 165 5.30 -11.39 -7.42
CA THR A 165 3.87 -11.51 -7.10
C THR A 165 3.38 -12.96 -7.24
N GLN A 166 3.81 -13.69 -8.27
CA GLN A 166 3.47 -15.11 -8.46
C GLN A 166 4.12 -15.99 -7.40
N ARG A 167 5.42 -15.75 -7.09
CA ARG A 167 6.13 -16.47 -6.02
C ARG A 167 5.48 -16.28 -4.64
N SER A 168 5.04 -15.07 -4.32
CA SER A 168 4.32 -14.83 -3.05
C SER A 168 3.02 -15.63 -2.96
N LYS A 169 2.26 -15.79 -4.05
CA LYS A 169 1.04 -16.61 -4.07
C LYS A 169 1.35 -18.11 -3.89
N ALA A 170 2.50 -18.58 -4.39
CA ALA A 170 2.92 -19.97 -4.23
C ALA A 170 3.38 -20.30 -2.80
N LEU A 171 3.97 -19.32 -2.08
CA LEU A 171 4.42 -19.46 -0.69
C LEU A 171 3.31 -19.31 0.36
N GLN A 172 2.09 -18.95 -0.08
CA GLN A 172 0.90 -18.81 0.77
C GLN A 172 -0.07 -20.00 0.67
N LYS A 173 0.28 -21.03 -0.12
CA LYS A 173 -0.42 -22.33 -0.20
C LYS A 173 0.36 -23.36 0.61
#